data_AF-A0A8X7U264-F1
#
_entry.id   AF-A0A8X7U264-F1
#
_cell.length_a   1.000
_cell.length_b   1.000
_cell.length_c   1.000
_cell.angle_alpha   90.00
_cell.angle_beta   90.00
_cell.angle_gamma   90.00
#
_symmetry.space_group_name_H-M   'P 1'
#
loop_
_entity.id
_entity.type
_entity.pdbx_description
1 polymer ?
#
loop_
_entity_poly.entity_id
_entity_poly.type
_entity_poly.pdbx_seq_one_letter_code
_entity_poly.pdbx_strand_id
1 'polypeptide(L)'
;MAARSTSVLLLSCMLYCVFVLLVTHLPKAEGGGKLPVCGNKEGCGGTWCKDEKRPGKGKCITWTCDLQEDCMKIVICEGGSGPYCMEGLCSC
;
A
#
# COMPACT_ATOMS: atom_id res chain seq x y z
N MET A 1 -12.29 21.57 -43.70
CA MET A 1 -12.59 21.24 -42.29
C MET A 1 -11.93 19.89 -41.95
N ALA A 2 -10.69 19.87 -41.48
CA ALA A 2 -10.00 18.62 -41.12
C ALA A 2 -8.96 18.79 -39.99
N ALA A 3 -8.90 19.96 -39.35
CA ALA A 3 -7.88 20.26 -38.34
C ALA A 3 -8.35 20.07 -36.89
N ARG A 4 -9.66 19.90 -36.66
CA ARG A 4 -10.23 19.78 -35.30
C ARG A 4 -10.28 18.34 -34.78
N SER A 5 -10.38 17.34 -35.68
CA SER A 5 -10.56 15.93 -35.29
C SER A 5 -9.26 15.29 -34.80
N THR A 6 -8.12 15.66 -35.40
CA THR A 6 -6.79 15.19 -34.98
C THR A 6 -6.39 15.70 -33.58
N SER A 7 -6.87 16.89 -33.19
CA SER A 7 -6.57 17.45 -31.86
C SER A 7 -7.26 16.70 -30.72
N VAL A 8 -8.45 16.14 -30.95
CA VAL A 8 -9.20 15.37 -29.93
C VAL A 8 -8.57 14.01 -29.70
N LEU A 9 -8.12 13.35 -30.78
CA LEU A 9 -7.43 12.06 -30.70
C LEU A 9 -6.13 12.16 -29.91
N LEU A 10 -5.33 13.21 -30.14
CA LEU A 10 -4.10 13.46 -29.39
C LEU A 10 -4.37 13.70 -27.89
N LEU A 11 -5.40 14.47 -27.56
CA LEU A 11 -5.80 14.70 -26.16
C LEU A 11 -6.24 13.41 -25.47
N SER A 12 -7.04 12.56 -26.14
CA SER A 12 -7.44 11.26 -25.56
C SER A 12 -6.26 10.32 -25.34
N CYS A 13 -5.26 10.34 -26.24
CA CYS A 13 -4.07 9.52 -26.11
C CYS A 13 -3.19 9.99 -24.93
N MET A 14 -3.02 11.30 -24.77
CA MET A 14 -2.28 11.87 -23.64
C MET A 14 -2.94 11.57 -22.29
N LEU A 15 -4.28 11.66 -22.20
CA LEU A 15 -5.02 11.31 -20.99
C LEU A 15 -4.89 9.83 -20.63
N TYR A 16 -4.92 8.94 -21.64
CA TYR A 16 -4.68 7.51 -21.43
C TYR A 16 -3.27 7.23 -20.92
N CYS A 17 -2.24 7.87 -21.49
CA CYS A 17 -0.86 7.73 -21.04
C CYS A 17 -0.65 8.21 -19.59
N VAL A 18 -1.29 9.31 -19.19
CA VAL A 18 -1.25 9.79 -17.81
C VAL A 18 -1.93 8.79 -16.87
N PHE A 19 -3.07 8.21 -17.26
CA PHE A 19 -3.74 7.19 -16.47
C PHE A 19 -2.92 5.90 -16.32
N VAL A 20 -2.30 5.43 -17.40
CA VAL A 20 -1.40 4.25 -17.35
C VAL A 20 -0.20 4.55 -16.44
N LEU A 21 0.39 5.74 -16.54
CA LEU A 21 1.48 6.15 -15.66
C LEU A 21 1.02 6.20 -14.19
N LEU A 22 -0.16 6.75 -13.90
CA LEU A 22 -0.72 6.80 -12.55
C LEU A 22 -0.96 5.40 -11.96
N VAL A 23 -1.46 4.47 -12.78
CA VAL A 23 -1.67 3.06 -12.37
C VAL A 23 -0.35 2.30 -12.21
N THR A 24 0.71 2.67 -12.95
CA THR A 24 2.05 2.06 -12.79
C THR A 24 2.89 2.68 -11.68
N HIS A 25 2.57 3.92 -11.25
CA HIS A 25 3.21 4.62 -10.14
C HIS A 25 2.49 4.43 -8.80
N LEU A 26 1.34 3.75 -8.76
CA LEU A 26 1.01 2.96 -7.58
C LEU A 26 2.21 2.05 -7.36
N PRO A 27 2.91 2.10 -6.21
CA PRO A 27 3.98 1.17 -5.92
C PRO A 27 3.37 -0.21 -6.09
N LYS A 28 3.74 -0.82 -7.21
CA LYS A 28 3.40 -2.17 -7.60
C LYS A 28 3.85 -2.99 -6.40
N ALA A 29 2.88 -3.38 -5.56
CA ALA A 29 3.14 -4.12 -4.33
C ALA A 29 4.00 -5.30 -4.74
N GLU A 30 5.27 -5.16 -4.42
CA GLU A 30 6.33 -5.95 -5.00
C GLU A 30 6.23 -7.30 -4.31
N GLY A 31 5.77 -8.29 -5.07
CA GLY A 31 5.82 -9.68 -4.67
C GLY A 31 4.46 -10.28 -4.35
N GLY A 32 4.17 -11.41 -4.99
CA GLY A 32 3.42 -12.49 -4.37
C GLY A 32 4.19 -13.10 -3.18
N GLY A 33 4.72 -12.23 -2.31
CA GLY A 33 5.40 -12.55 -1.07
C GLY A 33 4.38 -12.57 0.04
N LYS A 34 4.48 -13.58 0.91
CA LYS A 34 3.66 -13.71 2.10
C LYS A 34 3.73 -12.40 2.89
N LEU A 35 2.58 -11.79 3.17
CA LEU A 35 2.48 -10.56 3.95
C LEU A 35 3.22 -10.74 5.29
N PRO A 36 4.01 -9.74 5.73
CA PRO A 36 4.75 -9.84 6.98
C PRO A 36 3.76 -9.97 8.13
N VAL A 37 4.06 -10.90 9.05
CA VAL A 37 3.31 -11.02 10.29
C VAL A 37 3.88 -10.02 11.29
N CYS A 38 3.05 -9.08 11.69
CA CYS A 38 3.39 -8.01 12.61
C CYS A 38 2.43 -8.01 13.79
N GLY A 39 2.81 -7.41 14.91
CA GLY A 39 1.96 -7.33 16.08
C GLY A 39 2.11 -5.99 16.77
N ASN A 40 1.56 -5.89 17.97
CA ASN A 40 1.76 -4.74 18.84
C ASN A 40 2.96 -4.99 19.75
N LYS A 41 3.81 -3.97 19.95
CA LYS A 41 4.93 -4.01 20.88
C LYS A 41 4.98 -2.72 21.66
N GLU A 42 5.01 -2.80 22.99
CA GLU A 42 5.13 -1.61 23.84
C GLU A 42 6.36 -0.76 23.46
N GLY A 43 6.15 0.55 23.35
CA GLY A 43 7.16 1.51 22.88
C GLY A 43 7.27 1.61 21.35
N CYS A 44 6.50 0.84 20.59
CA CYS A 44 6.35 0.98 19.16
C CYS A 44 5.18 1.92 18.87
N GLY A 45 5.43 3.12 18.35
CA GLY A 45 4.37 4.08 17.94
C GLY A 45 3.63 3.69 16.65
N GLY A 46 3.55 2.39 16.36
CA GLY A 46 3.03 1.81 15.13
C GLY A 46 3.09 0.29 15.21
N THR A 47 3.01 -0.39 14.06
CA THR A 47 2.96 -1.84 14.02
C THR A 47 4.37 -2.44 14.06
N TRP A 48 4.61 -3.36 14.98
CA TRP A 48 5.89 -4.06 15.11
C TRP A 48 5.96 -5.26 14.18
N CYS A 49 6.80 -5.19 13.17
CA CYS A 49 7.04 -6.29 12.24
C CYS A 49 8.33 -7.04 12.58
N LYS A 50 8.21 -8.34 12.81
CA LYS A 50 9.36 -9.21 13.06
C LYS A 50 10.15 -9.41 11.76
N ASP A 51 11.47 -9.43 11.87
CA ASP A 51 12.35 -9.75 10.73
C ASP A 51 12.45 -11.28 10.62
N GLU A 52 11.91 -11.85 9.54
CA GLU A 52 11.96 -13.31 9.32
C GLU A 52 13.39 -13.87 9.29
N LYS A 53 14.39 -13.06 8.93
CA LYS A 53 15.79 -13.49 8.83
C LYS A 53 16.54 -13.36 10.14
N ARG A 54 16.02 -12.62 11.13
CA ARG A 54 16.73 -12.28 12.38
C ARG A 54 15.81 -12.43 13.59
N PRO A 55 15.80 -13.59 14.27
CA PRO A 55 14.98 -13.78 15.46
C PRO A 55 15.32 -12.74 16.54
N GLY A 56 14.30 -12.08 17.08
CA GLY A 56 14.44 -11.02 18.10
C GLY A 56 14.67 -9.62 17.55
N LYS A 57 14.92 -9.47 16.24
CA LYS A 57 14.93 -8.16 15.58
C LYS A 57 13.63 -7.93 14.82
N GLY A 58 13.28 -6.66 14.71
CA GLY A 58 12.09 -6.21 14.01
C GLY A 58 12.15 -4.71 13.82
N LYS A 59 11.16 -4.19 13.12
CA LYS A 59 11.02 -2.77 12.82
C LYS A 59 9.62 -2.32 13.19
N CYS A 60 9.55 -1.13 13.79
CA CYS A 60 8.31 -0.38 13.90
C CYS A 60 8.05 0.26 12.55
N ILE A 61 6.90 -0.05 11.97
CA ILE A 61 6.46 0.53 10.71
C ILE A 61 5.08 1.12 10.93
N THR A 62 4.90 2.33 10.43
CA THR A 62 3.61 2.98 10.40
C THR A 62 3.20 3.09 8.95
N TRP A 63 2.06 2.52 8.62
CA TRP A 63 1.45 2.68 7.30
C TRP A 63 0.24 3.56 7.42
N THR A 64 0.04 4.44 6.45
CA THR A 64 -1.18 5.22 6.32
C THR A 64 -2.26 4.38 5.65
N CYS A 65 -3.52 4.65 5.98
CA CYS A 65 -4.68 4.02 5.36
C CYS A 65 -5.82 5.02 5.23
N ASP A 66 -6.58 4.88 4.14
CA ASP A 66 -7.87 5.56 3.98
C ASP A 66 -9.02 4.60 4.30
N LEU A 67 -8.83 3.31 4.00
CA LEU A 67 -9.79 2.23 4.22
C LEU A 67 -9.14 1.06 4.98
N GLN A 68 -9.98 0.29 5.68
CA GLN A 68 -9.51 -0.91 6.40
C GLN A 68 -8.90 -1.97 5.47
N GLU A 69 -9.38 -2.05 4.23
CA GLU A 69 -8.89 -2.97 3.21
C GLU A 69 -7.44 -2.68 2.78
N ASP A 70 -6.97 -1.44 2.96
CA ASP A 70 -5.59 -1.07 2.62
C ASP A 70 -4.62 -1.78 3.56
N CYS A 71 -4.93 -1.81 4.85
CA CYS A 71 -4.09 -2.49 5.84
C CYS A 71 -4.05 -4.01 5.64
N MET A 72 -5.16 -4.61 5.20
CA MET A 72 -5.23 -6.05 4.91
C MET A 72 -4.32 -6.47 3.75
N LYS A 73 -3.97 -5.54 2.86
CA LYS A 73 -3.05 -5.78 1.73
C LYS A 73 -1.58 -5.55 2.07
N ILE A 74 -1.26 -5.10 3.28
CA ILE A 74 0.10 -4.67 3.67
C ILE A 74 0.66 -5.51 4.83
N VAL A 75 -0.18 -5.95 5.76
CA VAL A 75 0.25 -6.62 6.99
C VAL A 75 -0.73 -7.70 7.43
N ILE A 76 -0.22 -8.74 8.11
CA ILE A 76 -1.03 -9.70 8.87
C ILE A 76 -0.74 -9.48 10.35
N CYS A 77 -1.78 -9.32 11.17
CA CYS A 77 -1.60 -9.16 12.61
C CYS A 77 -1.43 -10.52 13.33
N GLU A 78 -0.45 -10.58 14.22
CA GLU A 78 -0.19 -11.70 15.10
C GLU A 78 -1.33 -11.84 16.12
N GLY A 79 -1.96 -13.02 16.19
CA GLY A 79 -3.09 -13.28 17.09
C GLY A 79 -4.48 -13.27 16.42
N GLY A 80 -4.56 -13.04 15.11
CA GLY A 80 -5.76 -13.31 14.31
C GLY A 80 -6.81 -12.19 14.30
N SER A 81 -6.68 -11.16 15.14
CA SER A 81 -7.37 -9.88 14.97
C SER A 81 -6.82 -9.21 13.71
N GLY A 82 -7.55 -9.23 12.59
CA GLY A 82 -7.07 -8.63 11.35
C GLY A 82 -6.67 -7.16 11.50
N PRO A 83 -5.79 -6.62 10.64
CA PRO A 83 -5.36 -5.24 10.73
C PRO A 83 -6.54 -4.28 10.54
N TYR A 84 -6.46 -3.12 11.19
CA TYR A 84 -7.49 -2.10 11.12
C TYR A 84 -6.89 -0.72 10.88
N CYS A 85 -7.71 0.15 10.31
CA CYS A 85 -7.36 1.54 10.08
C CYS A 85 -7.92 2.40 11.21
N MET A 86 -7.04 3.09 11.93
CA MET A 86 -7.40 3.99 13.03
C MET A 86 -6.67 5.32 12.84
N GLU A 87 -7.43 6.42 12.82
CA GLU A 87 -6.88 7.77 12.65
C GLU A 87 -5.99 7.94 11.39
N GLY A 88 -6.32 7.20 10.33
CA GLY A 88 -5.56 7.20 9.07
C GLY A 88 -4.27 6.37 9.11
N LEU A 89 -4.06 5.57 10.16
CA LEU A 89 -2.91 4.69 10.32
C LEU A 89 -3.33 3.22 10.50
N CYS A 90 -2.59 2.31 9.86
CA CYS A 90 -2.77 0.88 10.05
C CYS A 90 -2.24 0.45 11.41
N SER A 91 -3.04 -0.31 12.15
CA SER A 91 -2.70 -0.85 13.45
C SER A 91 -3.01 -2.35 13.55
N CYS A 92 -2.25 -2.98 14.44
CA CYS A 92 -2.54 -4.24 15.11
C CYS A 92 -2.61 -3.91 16.61
#